data_AF-R7FT91-F1
#
_entry.id   AF-R7FT91-F1
#
_cell.length_a   1.000
_cell.length_b   1.000
_cell.length_c   1.000
_cell.angle_alpha   90.00
_cell.angle_beta   90.00
_cell.angle_gamma   90.00
#
_symmetry.space_group_name_H-M   'P 1'
#
loop_
_entity.id
_entity.type
_entity.pdbx_description
1 polymer ?
#
loop_
_entity_poly.entity_id
_entity_poly.type
_entity_poly.pdbx_seq_one_letter_code
_entity_poly.pdbx_strand_id
1 'polypeptide(L)'
;MCAVIALIAFGLMKLALKISSAVTKKKILSYSRPSEGAASAYLCACFGEGNVLSGVWLPCLDRLERKMYAEVSDIIVLPSGIYIVNISTLMGRIDCDDDYLWHQSVRLRSGQTKEEDFESPVFQNEKFRKSLEILLKKEHLQAYPITCVTIFTSEKTVFSSKRENVFTLTEGADFISSRKTSKPIPRKERMTIIRAIRKNSPKASEARAFNRKNRVG
;
A
#
# COMPACT_ATOMS: atom_id res chain seq x y z
N MET A 1 -28.44 29.58 -22.04
CA MET A 1 -27.21 29.22 -22.80
C MET A 1 -25.96 29.09 -21.92
N CYS A 2 -25.68 30.01 -20.99
CA CYS A 2 -24.47 29.95 -20.14
C CYS A 2 -24.33 28.68 -19.27
N ALA A 3 -25.43 28.15 -18.71
CA ALA A 3 -25.40 26.93 -17.90
C ALA A 3 -25.00 25.66 -18.69
N VAL A 4 -25.40 25.60 -19.97
CA VAL A 4 -25.06 24.47 -20.87
C VAL A 4 -23.58 24.51 -21.25
N ILE A 5 -23.05 25.71 -21.52
CA ILE A 5 -21.63 25.90 -21.83
C ILE A 5 -20.76 25.55 -20.61
N ALA A 6 -21.19 25.93 -19.39
CA ALA A 6 -20.48 25.58 -18.16
C ALA A 6 -20.45 24.06 -17.91
N LEU A 7 -21.56 23.35 -18.19
CA LEU A 7 -21.62 21.88 -18.10
C LEU A 7 -20.70 21.20 -19.12
N ILE A 8 -20.66 21.68 -20.35
CA ILE A 8 -19.77 21.17 -21.41
C ILE A 8 -18.31 21.40 -21.04
N ALA A 9 -17.96 22.62 -20.60
CA ALA A 9 -16.60 22.95 -20.16
C ALA A 9 -16.15 22.09 -18.96
N PHE A 10 -17.05 21.87 -17.99
CA PHE A 10 -16.78 20.99 -16.85
C PHE A 10 -16.62 19.52 -17.27
N GLY A 11 -17.41 19.06 -18.24
CA GLY A 11 -17.29 17.73 -18.83
C GLY A 11 -15.95 17.52 -19.55
N LEU A 12 -15.54 18.49 -20.38
CA LEU A 12 -14.26 18.47 -21.09
C LEU A 12 -13.07 18.53 -20.12
N MET A 13 -13.16 19.35 -19.07
CA MET A 13 -12.13 19.42 -18.03
C MET A 13 -11.99 18.09 -17.28
N LYS A 14 -13.10 17.45 -16.91
CA LYS A 14 -13.08 16.10 -16.32
C LYS A 14 -12.49 15.06 -17.25
N LEU A 15 -12.77 15.14 -18.55
CA LEU A 15 -12.22 14.22 -19.55
C LEU A 15 -10.72 14.41 -19.71
N ALA A 16 -10.24 15.66 -19.80
CA ALA A 16 -8.82 15.98 -19.88
C ALA A 16 -8.05 15.48 -18.64
N LEU A 17 -8.62 15.65 -17.44
CA LEU A 17 -8.05 15.12 -16.20
C LEU A 17 -7.98 13.58 -16.21
N LYS A 18 -9.01 12.90 -16.72
CA LYS A 18 -9.00 11.43 -16.88
C LYS A 18 -7.93 10.97 -17.87
N ILE A 19 -7.81 11.63 -19.02
CA ILE A 19 -6.81 11.31 -20.04
C ILE A 19 -5.41 11.55 -19.49
N SER A 20 -5.17 12.69 -18.83
CA SER A 20 -3.89 13.00 -18.19
C SER A 20 -3.52 11.96 -17.13
N SER A 21 -4.46 11.58 -16.25
CA SER A 21 -4.24 10.52 -15.26
C SER A 21 -3.90 9.18 -15.93
N ALA A 22 -4.62 8.80 -16.99
CA ALA A 22 -4.36 7.57 -17.74
C ALA A 22 -2.98 7.56 -18.43
N VAL A 23 -2.56 8.70 -18.99
CA VAL A 23 -1.24 8.87 -19.59
C VAL A 23 -0.14 8.78 -18.53
N THR A 24 -0.32 9.43 -17.38
CA THR A 24 0.60 9.31 -16.24
C THR A 24 0.72 7.87 -15.75
N LYS A 25 -0.39 7.16 -15.60
CA LYS A 25 -0.41 5.73 -15.25
C LYS A 25 0.37 4.88 -16.25
N LYS A 26 0.12 5.06 -17.55
CA LYS A 26 0.85 4.36 -18.62
C LYS A 26 2.35 4.68 -18.59
N LYS A 27 2.72 5.94 -18.35
CA LYS A 27 4.12 6.35 -18.24
C LYS A 27 4.81 5.69 -17.05
N ILE A 28 4.13 5.63 -15.90
CA ILE A 28 4.67 4.97 -14.70
C ILE A 28 4.90 3.47 -14.96
N LEU A 29 3.92 2.79 -15.57
CA LEU A 29 4.03 1.38 -15.95
C LEU A 29 5.09 1.13 -17.03
N SER A 30 5.40 2.13 -17.86
CA SER A 30 6.43 2.01 -18.90
C SER A 30 7.87 2.08 -18.37
N TYR A 31 8.09 2.52 -17.12
CA TYR A 31 9.40 2.43 -16.49
C TYR A 31 9.68 0.95 -16.19
N SER A 32 10.50 0.34 -17.04
CA SER A 32 10.74 -1.11 -17.14
C SER A 32 11.42 -1.78 -15.93
N ARG A 33 11.45 -1.14 -14.75
CA ARG A 33 12.02 -1.72 -13.52
C ARG A 33 10.95 -1.78 -12.41
N PRO A 34 10.61 -2.99 -11.92
CA PRO A 34 9.81 -3.14 -10.71
C PRO A 34 10.43 -2.33 -9.57
N SER A 35 9.67 -1.41 -9.00
CA SER A 35 10.12 -0.60 -7.87
C SER A 35 8.94 -0.19 -7.01
N GLU A 36 9.18 -0.10 -5.71
CA GLU A 36 8.17 0.39 -4.75
C GLU A 36 7.73 1.80 -5.09
N GLY A 37 8.68 2.69 -5.40
CA GLY A 37 8.37 4.07 -5.78
C GLY A 37 7.48 4.20 -7.02
N ALA A 38 7.68 3.38 -8.05
CA ALA A 38 6.80 3.38 -9.23
C ALA A 38 5.40 2.86 -8.89
N ALA A 39 5.30 1.82 -8.06
CA ALA A 39 4.02 1.30 -7.60
C ALA A 39 3.26 2.32 -6.74
N SER A 40 3.93 2.97 -5.77
CA SER A 40 3.32 4.04 -4.97
C SER A 40 2.88 5.22 -5.84
N ALA A 41 3.70 5.63 -6.82
CA ALA A 41 3.30 6.68 -7.77
C ALA A 41 2.07 6.28 -8.60
N TYR A 42 1.98 5.01 -9.01
CA TYR A 42 0.82 4.49 -9.73
C TYR A 42 -0.44 4.51 -8.85
N LEU A 43 -0.33 4.10 -7.58
CA LEU A 43 -1.43 4.16 -6.61
C LEU A 43 -1.86 5.61 -6.36
N CYS A 44 -0.92 6.55 -6.20
CA CYS A 44 -1.20 7.99 -6.15
C CYS A 44 -1.94 8.49 -7.40
N ALA A 45 -1.55 8.05 -8.60
CA ALA A 45 -2.25 8.40 -9.83
C ALA A 45 -3.66 7.79 -9.92
N CYS A 46 -3.91 6.66 -9.27
CA CYS A 46 -5.22 6.00 -9.21
C CYS A 46 -6.17 6.64 -8.19
N PHE A 47 -5.67 6.94 -7.00
CA PHE A 47 -6.48 7.28 -5.83
C PHE A 47 -6.36 8.75 -5.41
N GLY A 48 -5.40 9.48 -5.99
CA GLY A 48 -5.05 10.85 -5.65
C GLY A 48 -4.03 10.93 -4.52
N GLU A 49 -3.00 11.78 -4.70
CA GLU A 49 -1.92 12.01 -3.72
C GLU A 49 -2.41 12.44 -2.33
N GLY A 50 -3.59 13.06 -2.26
CA GLY A 50 -4.20 13.44 -0.98
C GLY A 50 -4.74 12.26 -0.18
N ASN A 51 -4.98 11.09 -0.80
CA ASN A 51 -5.57 9.92 -0.16
C ASN A 51 -4.57 8.78 0.05
N VAL A 52 -3.38 8.85 -0.56
CA VAL A 52 -2.32 7.84 -0.45
C VAL A 52 -1.21 8.39 0.44
N LEU A 53 -0.79 7.58 1.42
CA LEU A 53 0.28 7.89 2.35
C LEU A 53 1.40 6.87 2.16
N SER A 54 2.44 7.25 1.43
CA SER A 54 3.60 6.40 1.15
C SER A 54 4.66 6.46 2.25
N GLY A 55 5.34 5.35 2.49
CA GLY A 55 6.48 5.26 3.42
C GLY A 55 6.12 5.61 4.86
N VAL A 56 4.95 5.16 5.33
CA VAL A 56 4.45 5.47 6.67
C VAL A 56 5.09 4.55 7.69
N TRP A 57 5.60 5.09 8.79
CA TRP A 57 6.18 4.32 9.88
C TRP A 57 5.16 4.15 11.00
N LEU A 58 4.66 2.94 11.21
CA LEU A 58 3.70 2.63 12.27
C LEU A 58 4.40 2.02 13.49
N PRO A 59 3.97 2.38 14.72
CA PRO A 59 4.46 1.74 15.93
C PRO A 59 3.91 0.30 16.00
N CYS A 60 4.78 -0.69 16.14
CA CYS A 60 4.41 -2.08 16.29
C CYS A 60 5.29 -2.75 17.36
N LEU A 61 4.99 -4.03 17.63
CA LEU A 61 5.80 -4.86 18.49
C LEU A 61 6.58 -5.86 17.63
N ASP A 62 7.84 -6.07 17.98
CA ASP A 62 8.63 -7.15 17.41
C ASP A 62 8.18 -8.51 17.98
N ARG A 63 8.84 -9.60 17.56
CA ARG A 63 8.51 -10.96 18.02
C ARG A 63 8.69 -11.17 19.53
N LEU A 64 9.48 -10.32 20.18
CA LEU A 64 9.78 -10.37 21.62
C LEU A 64 9.00 -9.29 22.39
N GLU A 65 7.91 -8.78 21.81
CA GLU A 65 7.05 -7.73 22.38
C GLU A 65 7.77 -6.39 22.65
N ARG A 66 8.91 -6.15 22.01
CA ARG A 66 9.65 -4.90 22.11
C ARG A 66 9.08 -3.89 21.13
N LYS A 67 8.94 -2.64 21.60
CA LYS A 67 8.44 -1.54 20.78
C LYS A 67 9.41 -1.24 19.64
N MET A 68 8.88 -1.19 18.43
CA MET A 68 9.60 -0.78 17.23
C MET A 68 8.71 0.07 16.32
N TYR A 69 9.30 0.67 15.30
CA TYR A 69 8.58 1.21 14.15
C TYR A 69 8.86 0.33 12.94
N ALA A 70 7.83 0.10 12.13
CA ALA A 70 7.96 -0.60 10.86
C ALA A 70 7.37 0.25 9.73
N GLU A 71 8.04 0.24 8.60
CA GLU A 71 7.63 0.95 7.40
C GLU A 71 6.53 0.18 6.68
N VAL A 72 5.45 0.87 6.36
CA VAL A 72 4.36 0.42 5.50
C VAL A 72 4.53 1.13 4.16
N SER A 73 4.53 0.38 3.06
CA SER A 73 4.76 0.95 1.73
C SER A 73 3.74 2.04 1.42
N ASP A 74 2.44 1.73 1.55
CA ASP A 74 1.37 2.71 1.35
C ASP A 74 0.17 2.46 2.29
N ILE A 75 -0.46 3.55 2.75
CA ILE A 75 -1.79 3.52 3.37
C ILE A 75 -2.75 4.40 2.55
N ILE A 76 -3.85 3.83 2.08
CA ILE A 76 -4.83 4.52 1.24
C ILE A 76 -6.13 4.72 2.02
N VAL A 77 -6.61 5.97 2.10
CA VAL A 77 -7.84 6.32 2.82
C VAL A 77 -8.91 6.79 1.83
N LEU A 78 -9.87 5.92 1.55
CA LEU A 78 -10.95 6.15 0.57
C LEU A 78 -12.32 6.22 1.25
N PRO A 79 -13.37 6.70 0.56
CA PRO A 79 -14.73 6.58 1.06
C PRO A 79 -15.10 5.12 1.39
N SER A 80 -14.56 4.15 0.65
CA SER A 80 -14.85 2.72 0.82
C SER A 80 -14.23 2.08 2.07
N GLY A 81 -13.17 2.67 2.63
CA GLY A 81 -12.41 2.09 3.73
C GLY A 81 -10.97 2.58 3.78
N ILE A 82 -10.20 1.96 4.67
CA ILE A 82 -8.75 2.16 4.78
C ILE A 82 -8.04 0.93 4.22
N TYR A 83 -7.02 1.13 3.41
CA TYR A 83 -6.25 0.05 2.80
C TYR A 83 -4.80 0.17 3.21
N ILE A 84 -4.25 -0.89 3.78
CA ILE A 84 -2.81 -1.03 4.01
C ILE A 84 -2.26 -1.80 2.83
N VAL A 85 -1.34 -1.19 2.08
CA VAL A 85 -0.73 -1.78 0.90
C VAL A 85 0.74 -2.03 1.17
N ASN A 86 1.12 -3.32 1.16
CA ASN A 86 2.50 -3.75 1.26
C ASN A 86 3.01 -4.08 -0.14
N ILE A 87 4.06 -3.38 -0.58
CA ILE A 87 4.59 -3.49 -1.93
C ILE A 87 5.88 -4.29 -1.89
N SER A 88 5.93 -5.37 -2.67
CA SER A 88 7.11 -6.21 -2.82
C SER A 88 7.71 -6.09 -4.22
N THR A 89 9.03 -6.02 -4.27
CA THR A 89 9.84 -6.07 -5.50
C THR A 89 10.42 -7.45 -5.77
N LEU A 90 10.12 -8.42 -4.90
CA LEU A 90 10.54 -9.81 -5.08
C LEU A 90 9.96 -10.39 -6.37
N MET A 91 10.74 -11.29 -6.98
CA MET A 91 10.46 -11.88 -8.29
C MET A 91 10.79 -13.38 -8.30
N GLY A 92 10.49 -14.08 -9.40
CA GLY A 92 10.75 -15.52 -9.50
C GLY A 92 9.65 -16.34 -8.84
N ARG A 93 9.98 -17.57 -8.46
CA ARG A 93 9.02 -18.48 -7.84
C ARG A 93 8.93 -18.17 -6.35
N ILE A 94 7.72 -17.95 -5.85
CA ILE A 94 7.44 -17.72 -4.44
C ILE A 94 6.60 -18.89 -3.94
N ASP A 95 7.16 -19.65 -3.01
CA ASP A 95 6.40 -20.59 -2.23
C ASP A 95 5.74 -19.88 -1.04
N CYS A 96 4.41 -19.89 -1.02
CA CYS A 96 3.61 -19.11 -0.09
C CYS A 96 2.62 -19.96 0.69
N ASP A 97 2.85 -21.26 0.88
CA ASP A 97 1.93 -22.15 1.60
C ASP A 97 1.95 -21.98 3.13
N ASP A 98 3.04 -21.42 3.68
CA ASP A 98 3.14 -21.06 5.09
C ASP A 98 2.64 -19.63 5.33
N ASP A 99 1.98 -19.37 6.46
CA ASP A 99 1.40 -18.05 6.75
C ASP A 99 2.43 -17.03 7.27
N TYR A 100 3.60 -17.49 7.70
CA TYR A 100 4.61 -16.73 8.42
C TYR A 100 5.91 -16.55 7.63
N LEU A 101 6.42 -17.60 6.97
CA LEU A 101 7.68 -17.56 6.24
C LEU A 101 7.48 -18.04 4.81
N TRP A 102 7.75 -17.17 3.85
CA TRP A 102 7.67 -17.52 2.43
C TRP A 102 9.06 -17.76 1.87
N HIS A 103 9.14 -18.62 0.88
CA HIS A 103 10.39 -18.99 0.24
C HIS A 103 10.44 -18.44 -1.18
N GLN A 104 11.53 -17.78 -1.54
CA GLN A 104 11.76 -17.26 -2.88
C GLN A 104 12.87 -18.05 -3.58
N SER A 105 12.65 -18.40 -4.84
CA SER A 105 13.66 -18.99 -5.71
C SER A 105 13.76 -18.20 -7.04
N VAL A 106 14.97 -17.70 -7.34
CA VAL A 106 15.25 -16.88 -8.53
C VAL A 106 16.43 -17.45 -9.30
N ARG A 107 16.23 -17.72 -10.59
CA ARG A 107 17.32 -18.09 -11.49
C ARG A 107 18.08 -16.85 -11.97
N LEU A 108 19.37 -16.79 -11.65
CA LEU A 108 20.29 -15.73 -12.05
C LEU A 108 20.71 -15.88 -13.51
N ARG A 109 21.26 -14.80 -14.08
CA ARG A 109 21.84 -14.82 -15.44
C ARG A 109 23.00 -15.80 -15.58
N SER A 110 23.70 -16.11 -14.49
CA SER A 110 24.76 -17.12 -14.43
C SER A 110 24.24 -18.56 -14.53
N GLY A 111 22.92 -18.76 -14.52
CA GLY A 111 22.28 -20.07 -14.48
C GLY A 111 22.10 -20.64 -13.07
N GLN A 112 22.76 -20.07 -12.06
CA GLN A 112 22.60 -20.43 -10.65
C GLN A 112 21.22 -20.02 -10.11
N THR A 113 20.71 -20.79 -9.16
CA THR A 113 19.49 -20.44 -8.42
C THR A 113 19.88 -19.78 -7.10
N LYS A 114 19.34 -18.59 -6.84
CA LYS A 114 19.40 -17.95 -5.54
C LYS A 114 18.09 -18.23 -4.81
N GLU A 115 18.20 -18.68 -3.57
CA GLU A 115 17.08 -18.97 -2.69
C GLU A 115 17.15 -18.10 -1.44
N GLU A 116 16.00 -17.62 -0.97
CA GLU A 116 15.91 -16.70 0.17
C GLU A 116 14.56 -16.86 0.87
N ASP A 117 14.59 -16.97 2.20
CA ASP A 117 13.39 -16.94 3.03
C ASP A 117 13.08 -15.50 3.44
N PHE A 118 11.80 -15.14 3.46
CA PHE A 118 11.34 -13.83 3.91
C PHE A 118 10.05 -13.92 4.70
N GLU A 119 9.83 -12.95 5.60
CA GLU A 119 8.60 -12.89 6.38
C GLU A 119 7.41 -12.66 5.45
N SER A 120 6.37 -13.48 5.60
CA SER A 120 5.13 -13.41 4.85
C SER A 120 4.54 -11.99 4.91
N PRO A 121 4.23 -11.38 3.76
CA PRO A 121 3.54 -10.10 3.72
C PRO A 121 2.18 -10.14 4.42
N VAL A 122 1.54 -11.31 4.49
CA VAL A 122 0.26 -11.50 5.19
C VAL A 122 0.44 -11.31 6.69
N PHE A 123 1.50 -11.89 7.26
CA PHE A 123 1.83 -11.74 8.67
C PHE A 123 2.20 -10.30 9.01
N GLN A 124 3.00 -9.63 8.16
CA GLN A 124 3.32 -8.21 8.32
C GLN A 124 2.07 -7.33 8.29
N ASN A 125 1.17 -7.60 7.35
CA ASN A 125 -0.07 -6.88 7.19
C ASN A 125 -0.96 -6.93 8.44
N GLU A 126 -1.04 -8.08 9.12
CA GLU A 126 -1.79 -8.20 10.36
C GLU A 126 -1.20 -7.31 11.47
N LYS A 127 0.13 -7.25 11.60
CA LYS A 127 0.81 -6.33 12.54
C LYS A 127 0.44 -4.88 12.22
N PHE A 128 0.53 -4.47 10.95
CA PHE A 128 0.20 -3.10 10.54
C PHE A 128 -1.25 -2.75 10.78
N ARG A 129 -2.17 -3.69 10.51
CA ARG A 129 -3.59 -3.51 10.79
C ARG A 129 -3.82 -3.26 12.28
N LYS A 130 -3.30 -4.13 13.16
CA LYS A 130 -3.43 -3.95 14.61
C LYS A 130 -2.84 -2.63 15.08
N SER A 131 -1.65 -2.27 14.59
CA SER A 131 -1.01 -0.98 14.88
C SER A 131 -1.88 0.21 14.48
N LEU A 132 -2.49 0.16 13.29
CA LEU A 132 -3.36 1.23 12.82
C LEU A 132 -4.67 1.29 13.61
N GLU A 133 -5.29 0.14 13.93
CA GLU A 133 -6.49 0.09 14.79
C GLU A 133 -6.25 0.72 16.15
N ILE A 134 -5.10 0.42 16.79
CA ILE A 134 -4.70 1.01 18.08
C ILE A 134 -4.49 2.52 17.93
N LEU A 135 -3.82 2.98 16.87
CA LEU A 135 -3.58 4.39 16.61
C LEU A 135 -4.90 5.16 16.44
N LEU A 136 -5.82 4.65 15.61
CA LEU A 136 -7.12 5.29 15.37
C LEU A 136 -7.95 5.35 16.65
N LYS A 137 -7.94 4.28 17.46
CA LYS A 137 -8.60 4.25 18.77
C LYS A 137 -8.03 5.29 19.73
N LYS A 138 -6.70 5.44 19.78
CA LYS A 138 -6.00 6.41 20.63
C LYS A 138 -6.34 7.87 20.26
N GLU A 139 -6.54 8.14 18.97
CA GLU A 139 -6.95 9.46 18.47
C GLU A 139 -8.48 9.64 18.51
N HIS A 140 -9.21 8.76 19.19
CA HIS A 140 -10.68 8.77 19.33
C HIS A 140 -11.44 8.80 18.00
N LEU A 141 -10.87 8.18 16.96
CA LEU A 141 -11.48 8.08 15.64
C LEU A 141 -12.40 6.85 15.55
N GLN A 142 -13.45 6.97 14.74
CA GLN A 142 -14.35 5.86 14.48
C GLN A 142 -13.58 4.67 13.87
N ALA A 143 -13.93 3.47 14.32
CA ALA A 143 -13.39 2.24 13.77
C ALA A 143 -13.93 2.02 12.35
N TYR A 144 -13.05 2.17 11.37
CA TYR A 144 -13.34 1.91 9.97
C TYR A 144 -12.73 0.58 9.52
N PRO A 145 -13.35 -0.12 8.55
CA PRO A 145 -12.76 -1.33 7.99
C PRO A 145 -11.36 -1.06 7.42
N ILE A 146 -10.38 -1.82 7.88
CA ILE A 146 -9.01 -1.83 7.37
C ILE A 146 -8.81 -3.12 6.58
N THR A 147 -8.53 -2.98 5.29
CA THR A 147 -8.21 -4.10 4.39
C THR A 147 -6.73 -4.09 4.07
N CYS A 148 -6.06 -5.22 4.25
CA CYS A 148 -4.66 -5.36 3.88
C CYS A 148 -4.55 -5.94 2.48
N VAL A 149 -3.61 -5.39 1.69
CA VAL A 149 -3.36 -5.76 0.31
C VAL A 149 -1.87 -5.90 0.12
N THR A 150 -1.43 -6.98 -0.51
CA THR A 150 -0.03 -7.18 -0.89
C THR A 150 0.08 -7.08 -2.41
N ILE A 151 0.99 -6.22 -2.88
CA ILE A 151 1.24 -6.02 -4.30
C ILE A 151 2.65 -6.48 -4.64
N PHE A 152 2.76 -7.41 -5.58
CA PHE A 152 4.04 -7.74 -6.21
C PHE A 152 4.17 -6.97 -7.52
N THR A 153 5.26 -6.21 -7.61
CA THR A 153 5.49 -5.28 -8.74
C THR A 153 6.11 -5.95 -9.95
N SER A 154 6.70 -7.12 -9.79
CA SER A 154 7.35 -7.86 -10.86
C SER A 154 6.36 -8.80 -11.56
N GLU A 155 6.23 -8.65 -12.88
CA GLU A 155 5.47 -9.60 -13.71
C GLU A 155 6.11 -10.99 -13.77
N LYS A 156 7.37 -11.12 -13.35
CA LYS A 156 8.10 -12.39 -13.30
C LYS A 156 7.85 -13.17 -12.00
N THR A 157 6.92 -12.71 -11.17
CA THR A 157 6.57 -13.38 -9.93
C THR A 157 5.54 -14.46 -10.20
N VAL A 158 5.83 -15.68 -9.75
CA VAL A 158 4.94 -16.84 -9.89
C VAL A 158 4.76 -17.45 -8.50
N PHE A 159 3.52 -17.55 -8.04
CA PHE A 159 3.20 -18.12 -6.73
C PHE A 159 2.93 -19.62 -6.82
N SER A 160 3.35 -20.38 -5.81
CA SER A 160 3.03 -21.81 -5.68
C SER A 160 1.53 -22.04 -5.49
N SER A 161 0.87 -21.15 -4.75
CA SER A 161 -0.57 -21.19 -4.49
C SER A 161 -1.22 -19.81 -4.59
N LYS A 162 -2.54 -19.79 -4.80
CA LYS A 162 -3.31 -18.54 -4.83
C LYS A 162 -3.60 -18.10 -3.38
N ARG A 163 -3.14 -16.91 -3.02
CA ARG A 163 -3.43 -16.29 -1.71
C ARG A 163 -4.45 -15.16 -1.85
N GLU A 164 -5.27 -15.00 -0.83
CA GLU A 164 -6.22 -13.89 -0.77
C GLU A 164 -5.46 -12.56 -0.61
N ASN A 165 -5.94 -11.52 -1.27
CA ASN A 165 -5.40 -10.16 -1.15
C ASN A 165 -3.93 -9.98 -1.58
N VAL A 166 -3.40 -10.92 -2.36
CA VAL A 166 -2.08 -10.83 -3.02
C VAL A 166 -2.32 -10.63 -4.51
N PHE A 167 -1.75 -9.57 -5.07
CA PHE A 167 -2.05 -9.15 -6.44
C PHE A 167 -0.81 -8.66 -7.18
N THR A 168 -0.91 -8.58 -8.50
CA THR A 168 -0.09 -7.66 -9.30
C THR A 168 -0.51 -6.20 -9.05
N LEU A 169 0.29 -5.25 -9.52
CA LEU A 169 0.02 -3.82 -9.30
C LEU A 169 -1.35 -3.36 -9.83
N THR A 170 -1.71 -3.77 -11.04
CA THR A 170 -2.99 -3.38 -11.67
C THR A 170 -4.17 -4.08 -10.99
N GLU A 171 -4.06 -5.39 -10.75
CA GLU A 171 -5.09 -6.16 -10.04
C GLU A 171 -5.36 -5.62 -8.64
N GLY A 172 -4.31 -5.25 -7.89
CA GLY A 172 -4.45 -4.66 -6.57
C GLY A 172 -5.17 -3.31 -6.60
N ALA A 173 -4.83 -2.45 -7.57
CA ALA A 173 -5.51 -1.17 -7.75
C ALA A 173 -6.98 -1.33 -8.17
N ASP A 174 -7.27 -2.30 -9.04
CA ASP A 174 -8.64 -2.60 -9.47
C ASP A 174 -9.46 -3.19 -8.32
N PHE A 175 -8.86 -4.09 -7.54
CA PHE A 175 -9.44 -4.63 -6.32
C PHE A 175 -9.86 -3.51 -5.36
N ILE A 176 -8.95 -2.59 -5.02
CA ILE A 176 -9.25 -1.45 -4.14
C ILE A 176 -10.33 -0.54 -4.74
N SER A 177 -10.23 -0.24 -6.04
CA SER A 177 -11.19 0.63 -6.76
C SER A 177 -12.60 0.05 -6.81
N SER A 178 -12.71 -1.28 -6.89
CA SER A 178 -14.00 -1.98 -7.01
C SER A 178 -14.77 -2.06 -5.68
N ARG A 179 -14.11 -1.79 -4.54
CA ARG A 179 -14.73 -1.89 -3.22
C ARG A 179 -15.81 -0.82 -3.04
N LYS A 180 -17.02 -1.30 -2.73
CA LYS A 180 -18.16 -0.47 -2.35
C LYS A 180 -18.48 -0.67 -0.88
N THR A 181 -18.95 0.39 -0.23
CA THR A 181 -19.45 0.34 1.15
C THR A 181 -20.80 1.03 1.21
N SER A 182 -21.69 0.51 2.07
CA SER A 182 -22.96 1.17 2.39
C SER A 182 -22.78 2.37 3.32
N LYS A 183 -21.65 2.47 4.02
CA LYS A 183 -21.33 3.54 4.97
C LYS A 183 -20.00 4.21 4.57
N PRO A 184 -20.03 5.16 3.63
CA PRO A 184 -18.81 5.79 3.14
C PRO A 184 -18.19 6.71 4.20
N ILE A 185 -16.86 6.70 4.32
CA ILE A 185 -16.13 7.58 5.22
C ILE A 185 -16.25 9.03 4.73
N PRO A 186 -16.82 9.97 5.53
CA PRO A 186 -16.96 11.37 5.12
C PRO A 186 -15.60 12.03 4.85
N ARG A 187 -15.56 13.02 3.94
CA ARG A 187 -14.31 13.70 3.56
C ARG A 187 -13.58 14.30 4.77
N LYS A 188 -14.32 14.95 5.68
CA LYS A 188 -13.75 15.54 6.90
C LYS A 188 -13.02 14.49 7.73
N GLU A 189 -13.64 13.33 7.92
CA GLU A 189 -13.07 12.24 8.70
C GLU A 189 -11.87 11.58 8.00
N ARG A 190 -11.92 11.37 6.69
CA ARG A 190 -10.74 10.91 5.94
C ARG A 190 -9.55 11.84 6.14
N MET A 191 -9.76 13.15 6.06
CA MET A 191 -8.69 14.13 6.32
C MET A 191 -8.19 14.07 7.76
N THR A 192 -9.06 13.82 8.75
CA THR A 192 -8.66 13.63 10.15
C THR A 192 -7.82 12.37 10.32
N ILE A 193 -8.24 11.24 9.73
CA ILE A 193 -7.50 9.97 9.73
C ILE A 193 -6.11 10.17 9.13
N ILE A 194 -6.04 10.79 7.94
CA ILE A 194 -4.77 11.08 7.26
C ILE A 194 -3.84 11.93 8.14
N ARG A 195 -4.37 12.98 8.78
CA ARG A 195 -3.57 13.82 9.70
C ARG A 195 -3.11 13.04 10.92
N ALA A 196 -3.96 12.20 11.50
CA ALA A 196 -3.61 11.37 12.65
C ALA A 196 -2.49 10.39 12.32
N ILE A 197 -2.55 9.72 11.17
CA ILE A 197 -1.49 8.83 10.68
C ILE A 197 -0.19 9.60 10.51
N ARG A 198 -0.21 10.74 9.79
CA ARG A 198 1.00 11.56 9.55
C ARG A 198 1.62 12.07 10.86
N LYS A 199 0.80 12.52 11.80
CA LYS A 199 1.24 13.03 13.12
C LYS A 199 1.95 11.95 13.95
N ASN A 200 1.52 10.69 13.82
CA ASN A 200 2.06 9.57 14.58
C ASN A 200 3.12 8.75 13.80
N SER A 201 3.42 9.13 12.57
CA SER A 201 4.47 8.54 11.74
C SER A 201 5.74 9.38 11.86
N PRO A 202 6.77 8.93 12.59
CA PRO A 202 8.05 9.63 12.65
C PRO A 202 8.74 9.65 11.28
N LYS A 203 9.77 10.50 11.14
CA LYS A 203 10.65 10.45 9.96
C LYS A 203 11.42 9.13 9.95
N ALA A 204 11.77 8.63 8.76
CA ALA A 204 12.52 7.38 8.61
C ALA A 204 13.83 7.34 9.43
N SER A 205 14.54 8.47 9.53
CA SER A 205 15.76 8.58 10.35
C SER A 205 15.48 8.41 11.84
N GLU A 206 14.38 8.97 12.34
CA GLU A 206 13.96 8.89 13.74
C GLU A 206 13.46 7.48 14.09
N ALA A 207 12.64 6.88 13.21
CA ALA A 207 12.19 5.50 13.35
C ALA A 207 13.36 4.52 13.43
N ARG A 208 14.32 4.61 12.50
CA ARG A 208 15.52 3.78 12.49
C ARG A 208 16.41 4.02 13.71
N ALA A 209 16.54 5.26 14.17
CA ALA A 209 17.27 5.57 15.39
C ALA A 209 16.61 4.96 16.63
N PHE A 210 15.28 5.04 16.74
CA PHE A 210 14.50 4.40 17.80
C PHE A 210 14.67 2.87 17.79
N ASN A 211 14.56 2.26 16.61
CA ASN A 211 14.76 0.83 16.41
C ASN A 211 16.16 0.37 16.86
N ARG A 212 17.21 1.05 16.40
CA ARG A 212 18.60 0.77 16.82
C ARG A 212 18.78 0.88 18.33
N LYS A 213 18.21 1.92 18.96
CA LYS A 213 18.26 2.09 20.42
C LYS A 213 17.61 0.93 21.17
N ASN A 214 16.51 0.39 20.65
CA ASN A 214 15.80 -0.74 21.23
C ASN A 214 16.33 -2.12 20.78
N ARG A 215 17.40 -2.15 19.98
CA ARG A 215 18.00 -3.38 19.44
C ARG A 215 16.98 -4.24 18.69
N VAL A 216 16.15 -3.57 17.90
CA VAL A 216 15.10 -4.13 17.03
C VAL A 216 15.29 -3.55 15.63
N GLY A 217 15.00 -4.33 14.59
CA GLY A 217 15.21 -3.93 13.19
C GLY A 217 16.45 -4.54 12.59
#